data_AF-A0AAD5M2F9-F1
#
_entry.id   AF-A0AAD5M2F9-F1
#
_cell.length_a   1.000
_cell.length_b   1.000
_cell.length_c   1.000
_cell.angle_alpha   90.00
_cell.angle_beta   90.00
_cell.angle_gamma   90.00
#
_symmetry.space_group_name_H-M   'P 1'
#
loop_
_entity.id
_entity.type
_entity.pdbx_description
1 polymer ?
#
loop_
_entity_poly.entity_id
_entity_poly.type
_entity_poly.pdbx_seq_one_letter_code
_entity_poly.pdbx_strand_id
1 'polypeptide(L)'
;MRSMSVWSVLSRLTGRTCKLRTSRSYMIQHPSPTKFSASDIGRLYEIPQEAVNALGYPKLLPSKLIKQNDVLGELVTMVREPLIEVSSYMSAIRDSFPALRLVLWGPFGTGKSTTLNQAVHIAYCENMVIRPTAQW
;
A
#
# COMPACT_ATOMS: atom_id res chain seq x y z
N MET A 1 -27.34 10.25 -58.74
CA MET A 1 -26.74 11.04 -57.65
C MET A 1 -26.82 10.24 -56.35
N ARG A 2 -25.65 9.86 -55.83
CA ARG A 2 -25.26 9.35 -54.50
C ARG A 2 -26.26 8.51 -53.69
N SER A 3 -26.12 7.20 -53.84
CA SER A 3 -26.44 6.16 -52.86
C SER A 3 -25.84 6.50 -51.48
N MET A 4 -26.69 6.79 -50.50
CA MET A 4 -26.27 6.95 -49.10
C MET A 4 -26.16 5.56 -48.48
N SER A 5 -24.94 5.15 -48.11
CA SER A 5 -24.72 3.86 -47.48
C SER A 5 -25.31 3.85 -46.07
N VAL A 6 -26.21 2.89 -45.83
CA VAL A 6 -26.81 2.57 -44.53
C VAL A 6 -25.74 2.30 -43.46
N TRP A 7 -24.54 1.92 -43.90
CA TRP A 7 -23.34 1.70 -43.09
C TRP A 7 -22.75 2.96 -42.44
N SER A 8 -23.16 4.17 -42.86
CA SER A 8 -22.66 5.42 -42.28
C SER A 8 -23.30 5.77 -40.93
N VAL A 9 -24.49 5.23 -40.65
CA VAL A 9 -25.27 5.54 -39.44
C VAL A 9 -24.90 4.62 -38.28
N LEU A 10 -24.43 3.40 -38.57
CA LEU A 10 -24.15 2.38 -37.56
C LEU A 10 -22.77 2.49 -36.90
N SER A 11 -21.93 3.46 -37.26
CA SER A 11 -20.59 3.65 -36.67
C SER A 11 -20.57 4.60 -35.46
N ARG A 12 -21.72 5.14 -35.03
CA ARG A 12 -21.81 6.09 -33.90
C ARG A 12 -22.22 5.50 -32.56
N LEU A 13 -22.23 4.17 -32.41
CA LEU A 13 -22.58 3.51 -31.14
C LEU A 13 -21.42 2.73 -30.51
N THR A 14 -20.22 2.77 -31.09
CA THR A 14 -19.04 2.16 -30.49
C THR A 14 -18.22 3.23 -29.76
N GLY A 15 -18.17 3.13 -28.42
CA GLY A 15 -17.09 3.77 -27.67
C GLY A 15 -17.51 4.59 -26.47
N ARG A 16 -18.28 4.01 -25.55
CA ARG A 16 -18.13 4.31 -24.11
C ARG A 16 -18.29 3.02 -23.32
N THR A 17 -17.25 2.19 -23.32
CA THR A 17 -17.06 1.27 -22.19
C THR A 17 -16.69 2.14 -20.99
N CYS A 18 -17.70 2.62 -20.27
CA CYS A 18 -17.49 3.10 -18.91
C CYS A 18 -16.95 1.88 -18.14
N LYS A 19 -15.62 1.82 -17.94
CA LYS A 19 -15.05 0.98 -16.88
C LYS A 19 -15.67 1.50 -15.59
N LEU A 20 -16.77 0.89 -15.16
CA LEU A 20 -17.29 1.03 -13.82
C LEU A 20 -16.19 0.48 -12.91
N ARG A 21 -15.26 1.34 -12.50
CA ARG A 21 -14.36 1.04 -11.40
C ARG A 21 -15.29 0.97 -10.20
N THR A 22 -15.61 -0.24 -9.76
CA THR A 22 -16.27 -0.46 -8.48
C THR A 22 -15.41 0.20 -7.42
N SER A 23 -15.79 1.42 -7.02
CA SER A 23 -15.04 2.19 -6.04
C SER A 23 -15.25 1.53 -4.69
N ARG A 24 -14.25 0.78 -4.23
CA ARG A 24 -14.21 0.21 -2.89
C ARG A 24 -14.02 1.36 -1.89
N SER A 25 -15.10 1.80 -1.23
CA SER A 25 -15.09 2.91 -0.27
C SER A 25 -14.15 2.68 0.91
N TYR A 26 -13.84 1.42 1.22
CA TYR A 26 -12.92 1.01 2.28
C TYR A 26 -11.45 1.03 1.85
N MET A 27 -11.14 1.14 0.56
CA MET A 27 -9.77 1.27 0.07
C MET A 27 -9.35 2.74 -0.03
N ILE A 28 -8.06 2.99 0.13
CA ILE A 28 -7.49 4.31 -0.15
C ILE A 28 -7.63 4.58 -1.65
N GLN A 29 -8.11 5.77 -1.98
CA GLN A 29 -8.33 6.18 -3.38
C GLN A 29 -7.05 6.64 -4.09
N HIS A 30 -5.99 6.89 -3.30
CA HIS A 30 -4.68 7.35 -3.77
C HIS A 30 -3.62 6.29 -3.44
N PRO A 31 -2.90 5.77 -4.45
CA PRO A 31 -1.92 4.70 -4.24
C PRO A 31 -0.57 5.22 -3.73
N SER A 32 -0.37 6.52 -3.52
CA SER A 32 0.92 7.07 -3.11
C SER A 32 1.21 6.74 -1.64
N PRO A 33 2.17 5.85 -1.33
CA PRO A 33 2.41 5.34 0.02
C PRO A 33 3.16 6.33 0.93
N THR A 34 3.55 7.48 0.39
CA THR A 34 4.47 8.42 1.05
C THR A 34 3.77 9.40 1.99
N LYS A 35 2.44 9.54 1.92
CA LYS A 35 1.70 10.52 2.72
C LYS A 35 0.35 9.97 3.15
N PHE A 36 0.31 9.35 4.33
CA PHE A 36 -0.94 8.99 4.97
C PHE A 36 -1.45 10.18 5.80
N SER A 37 -2.71 10.54 5.59
CA SER A 37 -3.40 11.55 6.41
C SER A 37 -4.18 10.88 7.54
N ALA A 38 -4.54 11.65 8.56
CA ALA A 38 -5.48 11.21 9.60
C ALA A 38 -6.83 10.76 9.02
N SER A 39 -7.22 11.27 7.84
CA SER A 39 -8.42 10.83 7.12
C SER A 39 -8.35 9.41 6.56
N ASP A 40 -7.15 8.84 6.46
CA ASP A 40 -6.93 7.49 5.90
C ASP A 40 -6.85 6.41 6.99
N ILE A 41 -6.92 6.81 8.27
CA ILE A 41 -6.98 5.87 9.39
C ILE A 41 -8.18 4.94 9.21
N GLY A 42 -7.93 3.63 9.32
CA GLY A 42 -8.95 2.60 9.16
C GLY A 42 -9.23 2.21 7.71
N ARG A 43 -8.64 2.88 6.71
CA ARG A 43 -8.72 2.46 5.30
C ARG A 43 -7.70 1.38 4.98
N LEU A 44 -8.03 0.55 4.00
CA LEU A 44 -7.16 -0.48 3.46
C LEU A 44 -6.30 0.09 2.33
N TYR A 45 -5.00 -0.19 2.38
CA TYR A 45 -4.09 0.10 1.30
C TYR A 45 -3.41 -1.18 0.82
N GLU A 46 -3.20 -1.23 -0.48
CA GLU A 46 -2.58 -2.35 -1.16
C GLU A 46 -1.09 -2.06 -1.35
N ILE A 47 -0.25 -3.05 -1.04
CA ILE A 47 1.18 -3.00 -1.33
C ILE A 47 1.40 -3.71 -2.67
N PRO A 48 2.05 -3.06 -3.66
CA PRO A 48 2.28 -3.66 -4.97
C PRO A 48 3.19 -4.89 -4.83
N GLN A 49 2.87 -5.96 -5.55
CA GLN A 49 3.62 -7.23 -5.50
C GLN A 49 5.11 -7.06 -5.85
N GLU A 50 5.45 -6.07 -6.66
CA GLU A 50 6.85 -5.69 -6.96
C GLU A 50 7.61 -5.31 -5.69
N ALA A 51 7.01 -4.47 -4.83
CA ALA A 51 7.59 -4.08 -3.55
C ALA A 51 7.63 -5.26 -2.57
N VAL A 52 6.63 -6.14 -2.59
CA VAL A 52 6.59 -7.36 -1.74
C VAL A 52 7.78 -8.26 -2.04
N ASN A 53 8.06 -8.49 -3.33
CA ASN A 53 9.18 -9.31 -3.77
C ASN A 53 10.53 -8.66 -3.47
N ALA A 54 10.66 -7.35 -3.74
CA ALA A 54 11.89 -6.60 -3.46
C ALA A 54 12.25 -6.58 -1.97
N LEU A 55 11.24 -6.50 -1.09
CA LEU A 55 11.42 -6.48 0.35
C LEU A 55 11.61 -7.86 0.98
N GLY A 56 11.43 -8.94 0.22
CA GLY A 56 11.55 -10.30 0.76
C GLY A 56 10.49 -10.64 1.82
N TYR A 57 9.33 -9.97 1.76
CA TYR A 57 8.20 -10.19 2.64
C TYR A 57 7.71 -11.63 2.83
N PRO A 58 7.79 -12.57 1.87
CA PRO A 58 7.45 -13.97 2.14
C PRO A 58 8.26 -14.61 3.29
N LYS A 59 9.40 -14.01 3.69
CA LYS A 59 10.21 -14.48 4.83
C LYS A 59 10.08 -13.62 6.08
N LEU A 60 9.70 -12.34 5.94
CA LEU A 60 9.71 -11.34 7.01
C LEU A 60 8.33 -11.06 7.61
N LEU A 61 7.25 -11.34 6.86
CA LEU A 61 5.90 -11.09 7.33
C LEU A 61 5.48 -12.11 8.40
N PRO A 62 4.59 -11.72 9.33
CA PRO A 62 3.89 -12.66 10.19
C PRO A 62 3.22 -13.79 9.38
N SER A 63 3.28 -15.02 9.89
CA SER A 63 2.74 -16.21 9.22
C SER A 63 1.28 -16.08 8.77
N LYS A 64 0.45 -15.35 9.55
CA LYS A 64 -0.94 -15.07 9.19
C LYS A 64 -1.06 -14.15 7.97
N LEU A 65 -0.20 -13.13 7.87
CA LEU A 65 -0.17 -12.22 6.71
C LEU A 65 0.36 -12.91 5.46
N ILE A 66 1.36 -13.80 5.61
CA ILE A 66 1.86 -14.61 4.48
C ILE A 66 0.72 -15.44 3.90
N LYS A 67 -0.05 -16.15 4.75
CA LYS A 67 -1.20 -16.95 4.30
C LYS A 67 -2.28 -16.09 3.64
N GLN A 68 -2.53 -14.89 4.16
CA GLN A 68 -3.51 -13.97 3.55
C GLN A 68 -3.06 -13.53 2.15
N ASN A 69 -1.79 -13.17 1.99
CA ASN A 69 -1.24 -12.82 0.68
C ASN A 69 -1.27 -14.00 -0.29
N ASP A 70 -1.00 -15.22 0.18
CA ASP A 70 -1.04 -16.44 -0.65
C ASP A 70 -2.47 -16.75 -1.14
N VAL A 71 -3.47 -16.58 -0.28
CA VAL A 71 -4.88 -16.83 -0.64
C VAL A 71 -5.46 -15.72 -1.51
N LEU A 72 -5.19 -14.45 -1.19
CA LEU A 72 -5.79 -13.31 -1.88
C LEU A 72 -5.01 -12.91 -3.15
N GLY A 73 -3.73 -13.24 -3.24
CA GLY A 73 -2.84 -12.75 -4.30
C GLY A 73 -2.52 -11.26 -4.18
N GLU A 74 -2.94 -10.60 -3.08
CA GLU A 74 -2.72 -9.18 -2.79
C GLU A 74 -2.30 -9.00 -1.32
N LEU A 75 -1.32 -8.13 -1.08
CA LEU A 75 -0.91 -7.75 0.27
C LEU A 75 -1.64 -6.47 0.66
N VAL A 76 -2.83 -6.63 1.23
CA VAL A 76 -3.67 -5.53 1.69
C VAL A 76 -3.54 -5.37 3.19
N THR A 77 -3.23 -4.16 3.64
CA THR A 77 -3.09 -3.84 5.07
C THR A 77 -3.83 -2.56 5.44
N MET A 78 -4.26 -2.47 6.69
CA MET A 78 -5.01 -1.30 7.19
C MET A 78 -4.05 -0.20 7.65
N VAL A 79 -4.31 1.05 7.29
CA VAL A 79 -3.61 2.21 7.87
C VAL A 79 -4.06 2.40 9.29
N ARG A 80 -3.09 2.43 10.21
CA ARG A 80 -3.30 2.58 11.64
C ARG A 80 -2.65 3.88 12.10
N GLU A 81 -3.17 4.45 13.17
CA GLU A 81 -2.60 5.63 13.83
C GLU A 81 -1.08 5.53 14.10
N PRO A 82 -0.54 4.45 14.69
CA PRO A 82 0.90 4.33 14.92
C PRO A 82 1.75 4.33 13.62
N LEU A 83 1.16 3.98 12.47
CA LEU A 83 1.89 4.07 11.20
C LEU A 83 2.11 5.53 10.79
N ILE A 84 1.11 6.38 11.01
CA ILE A 84 1.16 7.80 10.67
C ILE A 84 2.19 8.50 11.54
N GLU A 85 2.24 8.18 12.83
CA GLU A 85 3.27 8.69 13.74
C GLU A 85 4.68 8.29 13.28
N VAL A 86 4.89 7.00 12.96
CA VAL A 86 6.19 6.52 12.47
C VAL A 86 6.58 7.20 11.17
N SER A 87 5.65 7.39 10.23
CA SER A 87 5.89 8.11 8.98
C SER A 87 6.27 9.58 9.23
N SER A 88 5.59 10.25 10.17
CA SER A 88 5.94 11.60 10.59
C SER A 88 7.34 11.67 11.20
N TYR A 89 7.72 10.68 12.01
CA TYR A 89 9.08 10.60 12.56
C TYR A 89 10.12 10.37 11.47
N MET A 90 9.87 9.45 10.52
CA MET A 90 10.76 9.20 9.39
C MET A 90 11.02 10.47 8.57
N SER A 91 9.97 11.24 8.29
CA SER A 91 10.07 12.52 7.58
C SER A 91 10.84 13.61 8.35
N ALA A 92 10.91 13.51 9.68
CA ALA A 92 11.57 14.49 10.54
C ALA A 92 13.06 14.17 10.82
N ILE A 93 13.56 13.01 10.39
CA ILE A 93 14.96 12.61 10.60
C ILE A 93 15.89 13.59 9.88
N ARG A 94 16.92 14.07 10.59
CA ARG A 94 18.02 14.87 10.01
C ARG A 94 19.34 14.19 10.29
N ASP A 95 20.24 14.19 9.32
CA ASP A 95 21.59 13.58 9.42
C ASP A 95 22.48 14.23 10.49
N SER A 96 22.10 15.42 10.98
CA SER A 96 22.80 16.12 12.06
C SER A 96 22.58 15.52 13.44
N PHE A 97 21.55 14.68 13.62
CA PHE A 97 21.18 14.09 14.90
C PHE A 97 21.56 12.61 14.95
N PRO A 98 21.81 12.04 16.14
CA PRO A 98 22.04 10.60 16.29
C PRO A 98 20.81 9.79 15.82
N ALA A 99 21.05 8.55 15.40
CA ALA A 99 20.02 7.67 14.86
C ALA A 99 18.80 7.53 15.80
N LEU A 100 17.61 7.85 15.29
CA LEU A 100 16.35 7.76 16.00
C LEU A 100 16.02 6.28 16.31
N ARG A 101 15.67 5.99 17.57
CA ARG A 101 15.27 4.65 18.02
C ARG A 101 13.78 4.65 18.35
N LEU A 102 13.00 3.91 17.56
CA LEU A 102 11.56 3.76 17.76
C LEU A 102 11.25 2.36 18.29
N VAL A 103 10.33 2.27 19.25
CA VAL A 103 9.88 1.00 19.83
C VAL A 103 8.36 0.92 19.75
N LEU A 104 7.86 -0.06 18.99
CA LEU A 104 6.43 -0.37 18.93
C LEU A 104 6.08 -1.33 20.08
N TRP A 105 5.34 -0.85 21.08
CA TRP A 105 4.94 -1.63 22.24
C TRP A 105 3.41 -1.75 22.35
N GLY A 106 2.94 -2.75 23.10
CA GLY A 106 1.50 -2.96 23.36
C GLY A 106 1.13 -4.44 23.57
N PRO A 107 -0.14 -4.74 23.90
CA PRO A 107 -0.62 -6.10 24.17
C PRO A 107 -0.37 -7.09 23.04
N PHE A 108 -0.32 -8.40 23.34
CA PHE A 108 -0.16 -9.44 22.30
C PHE A 108 -1.31 -9.39 21.29
N GLY A 109 -1.02 -9.65 20.01
CA GLY A 109 -2.04 -9.65 18.95
C GLY A 109 -2.45 -8.27 18.41
N THR A 110 -1.89 -7.17 18.92
CA THR A 110 -2.19 -5.80 18.46
C THR A 110 -1.60 -5.42 17.10
N GLY A 111 -0.96 -6.33 16.37
CA GLY A 111 -0.46 -6.05 15.00
C GLY A 111 0.79 -5.17 14.91
N LYS A 112 1.60 -5.09 15.97
CA LYS A 112 2.91 -4.37 15.98
C LYS A 112 3.79 -4.74 14.79
N SER A 113 3.94 -6.04 14.51
CA SER A 113 4.73 -6.53 13.39
C SER A 113 4.14 -6.14 12.03
N THR A 114 2.82 -6.00 11.93
CA THR A 114 2.17 -5.48 10.72
C THR A 114 2.56 -4.03 10.51
N THR A 115 2.41 -3.19 11.53
CA THR A 115 2.80 -1.77 11.47
C THR A 115 4.29 -1.58 11.14
N LEU A 116 5.17 -2.42 11.70
CA LEU A 116 6.60 -2.38 11.39
C LEU A 116 6.87 -2.68 9.90
N ASN A 117 6.22 -3.69 9.33
CA ASN A 117 6.37 -4.01 7.92
C ASN A 117 5.85 -2.88 7.02
N GLN A 118 4.73 -2.24 7.40
CA GLN A 118 4.22 -1.07 6.71
C GLN A 118 5.22 0.10 6.72
N ALA A 119 5.88 0.35 7.85
CA ALA A 119 6.93 1.36 7.95
C ALA A 119 8.14 1.03 7.05
N VAL A 120 8.51 -0.25 6.93
CA VAL A 120 9.55 -0.70 5.99
C VAL A 120 9.14 -0.44 4.54
N HIS A 121 7.86 -0.64 4.20
CA HIS A 121 7.35 -0.30 2.87
C HIS A 121 7.46 1.19 2.57
N ILE A 122 7.14 2.07 3.54
CA ILE A 122 7.28 3.51 3.38
C ILE A 122 8.76 3.88 3.14
N ALA A 123 9.67 3.33 3.95
CA ALA A 123 11.10 3.53 3.79
C ALA A 123 11.62 3.06 2.41
N TYR A 124 11.04 1.98 1.87
CA TYR A 124 11.35 1.48 0.53
C TYR A 124 10.93 2.48 -0.56
N CYS A 125 9.72 3.05 -0.44
CA CYS A 125 9.24 4.06 -1.36
C CYS A 125 10.02 5.38 -1.29
N GLU A 126 10.63 5.68 -0.14
CA GLU A 126 11.53 6.82 0.06
C GLU A 126 12.98 6.53 -0.36
N ASN A 127 13.25 5.35 -0.94
CA ASN A 127 14.59 4.89 -1.35
C ASN A 127 15.62 4.86 -0.21
N MET A 128 15.18 4.58 1.01
CA MET A 128 16.07 4.41 2.16
C MET A 128 16.77 3.05 2.14
N VAL A 129 17.95 2.97 2.76
CA VAL A 129 18.66 1.70 2.96
C VAL A 129 18.00 0.91 4.07
N ILE A 130 17.44 -0.25 3.73
CA ILE A 130 16.72 -1.11 4.67
C ILE A 130 17.60 -2.29 5.05
N ARG A 131 17.82 -2.47 6.36
CA ARG A 131 18.45 -3.67 6.90
C ARG A 131 17.40 -4.54 7.59
N PRO A 132 16.97 -5.66 7.00
CA PRO A 132 16.10 -6.61 7.68
C PRO A 132 16.91 -7.25 8.81
N THR A 133 16.68 -6.81 10.04
CA THR A 133 17.40 -7.27 11.23
C THR A 133 16.43 -8.07 12.09
N ALA A 134 15.98 -9.22 11.61
CA ALA A 134 15.14 -10.14 12.37
C ALA A 134 15.21 -11.55 11.77
N GLN A 135 16.35 -12.20 11.96
CA GLN A 135 16.34 -13.64 12.22
C GLN A 135 16.29 -13.78 13.74
N TRP A 136 15.16 -14.29 14.26
CA TRP A 136 15.04 -14.77 15.63
C TRP A 136 15.20 -16.28 15.61
#